data_AF-A0A1X7TVL9-F1
#
_entry.id   AF-A0A1X7TVL9-F1
#
_cell.length_a   1.000
_cell.length_b   1.000
_cell.length_c   1.000
_cell.angle_alpha   90.00
_cell.angle_beta   90.00
_cell.angle_gamma   90.00
#
_symmetry.space_group_name_H-M   'P 1'
#
loop_
_entity.id
_entity.type
_entity.pdbx_description
1 polymer ?
#
loop_
_entity_poly.entity_id
_entity_poly.type
_entity_poly.pdbx_seq_one_letter_code
_entity_poly.pdbx_strand_id
1 'polypeptide(L)'
;AACKIATEVISFLCGANLLASLKKSGGIHPTVVGNLLRRLISKCLSIFVKSDAIHKLSRLQLGVGDSDGADAITHASNLIHSDVSIPISSKATLQVNFSNAFNHVDCNMMF
;
A
#
# COMPACT_ATOMS: atom_id res chain seq x y z
N ALA A 1 -7.77 10.71 -22.27
CA ALA A 1 -7.79 10.04 -23.57
C ALA A 1 -7.56 8.55 -23.35
N ALA A 2 -8.52 7.68 -23.69
CA ALA A 2 -8.30 6.24 -23.61
C ALA A 2 -7.35 5.83 -24.73
N CYS A 3 -6.17 5.33 -24.37
CA CYS A 3 -5.23 4.79 -25.34
C CYS A 3 -5.90 3.56 -25.98
N LYS A 4 -6.23 3.64 -27.27
CA LYS A 4 -6.72 2.47 -28.02
C LYS A 4 -5.53 1.52 -28.21
N ILE A 5 -5.51 0.45 -27.45
CA ILE A 5 -4.49 -0.61 -27.53
C ILE A 5 -4.98 -1.67 -28.50
N ALA A 6 -4.11 -2.14 -29.40
CA ALA A 6 -4.41 -3.22 -30.32
C ALA A 6 -4.73 -4.51 -29.53
N THR A 7 -5.82 -5.19 -29.88
CA THR A 7 -6.37 -6.32 -29.12
C THR A 7 -5.35 -7.44 -28.90
N GLU A 8 -4.47 -7.63 -29.87
CA GLU A 8 -3.42 -8.65 -29.92
C GLU A 8 -2.38 -8.46 -28.79
N VAL A 9 -2.19 -7.23 -28.30
CA VAL A 9 -1.18 -6.92 -27.28
C VAL A 9 -1.76 -6.67 -25.88
N ILE A 10 -3.09 -6.61 -25.75
CA ILE A 10 -3.78 -6.30 -24.47
C ILE A 10 -3.38 -7.29 -23.37
N SER A 11 -3.31 -8.59 -23.67
CA SER A 11 -2.93 -9.60 -22.68
C SER A 11 -1.50 -9.42 -22.15
N PHE A 12 -0.58 -8.93 -22.98
CA PHE A 12 0.80 -8.68 -22.58
C PHE A 12 0.95 -7.41 -21.74
N LEU A 13 0.18 -6.37 -22.06
CA LEU A 13 0.24 -5.07 -21.39
C LEU A 13 -0.64 -4.98 -20.13
N CYS A 14 -1.83 -5.56 -20.18
CA CYS A 14 -2.86 -5.46 -19.13
C CYS A 14 -3.12 -6.79 -18.40
N GLY A 15 -2.54 -7.90 -18.86
CA GLY A 15 -2.73 -9.21 -18.24
C GLY A 15 -2.00 -9.39 -16.91
N ALA A 16 -2.49 -10.38 -16.16
CA ALA A 16 -1.94 -10.79 -14.88
C ALA A 16 -2.29 -12.26 -14.58
N ASN A 17 -1.51 -12.89 -13.71
CA ASN A 17 -1.75 -14.23 -13.20
C ASN A 17 -2.25 -14.18 -11.76
N LEU A 18 -3.31 -14.95 -11.47
CA LEU A 18 -3.82 -15.09 -10.11
C LEU A 18 -3.08 -16.23 -9.40
N LEU A 19 -2.40 -15.90 -8.30
CA LEU A 19 -1.68 -16.85 -7.46
C LEU A 19 -2.38 -16.98 -6.11
N ALA A 20 -2.67 -18.20 -5.69
CA ALA A 20 -3.20 -18.49 -4.37
C ALA A 20 -2.04 -18.83 -3.42
N SER A 21 -1.79 -17.98 -2.42
CA SER A 21 -0.85 -18.27 -1.34
C SER A 21 -1.60 -18.67 -0.07
N LEU A 22 -1.02 -19.56 0.74
CA LEU A 22 -1.60 -19.96 2.02
C LEU A 22 -1.21 -18.95 3.11
N LYS A 23 -2.20 -18.43 3.84
CA LYS A 23 -1.99 -17.66 5.06
C LYS A 23 -1.56 -18.60 6.17
N LYS A 24 -0.67 -18.12 7.04
CA LYS A 24 -0.28 -18.83 8.28
C LYS A 24 -1.48 -19.20 9.17
N SER A 25 -2.56 -18.42 9.09
CA SER A 25 -3.81 -18.64 9.84
C SER A 25 -4.80 -19.61 9.18
N GLY A 26 -4.41 -20.34 8.12
CA GLY A 26 -5.26 -21.36 7.50
C GLY A 26 -6.23 -20.87 6.40
N GLY A 27 -6.06 -19.65 5.88
CA GLY A 27 -6.86 -19.11 4.76
C GLY A 27 -6.07 -18.91 3.46
N ILE A 28 -6.74 -18.53 2.37
CA ILE A 28 -6.08 -18.20 1.09
C ILE A 28 -5.84 -16.68 0.99
N HIS A 29 -4.68 -16.30 0.47
CA HIS A 29 -4.36 -14.94 0.05
C HIS A 29 -4.21 -14.91 -1.48
N PRO A 30 -5.29 -14.60 -2.22
CA PRO A 30 -5.22 -14.44 -3.67
C PRO A 30 -4.39 -13.19 -3.99
N THR A 31 -3.33 -13.37 -4.78
CA THR A 31 -2.43 -12.31 -5.22
C THR A 31 -2.41 -12.27 -6.74
N VAL A 32 -2.73 -11.12 -7.31
CA VAL A 32 -2.67 -10.92 -8.75
C VAL A 32 -1.28 -10.38 -9.11
N VAL A 33 -0.52 -11.15 -9.90
CA VAL A 33 0.80 -10.77 -10.37
C VAL A 33 0.72 -10.31 -11.82
N GLY A 34 0.92 -9.02 -12.06
CA GLY A 34 0.95 -8.45 -13.42
C GLY A 34 2.03 -9.10 -14.29
N ASN A 35 1.79 -9.14 -15.60
CA ASN A 35 2.81 -9.57 -16.57
C ASN A 35 4.05 -8.67 -16.54
N LEU A 36 5.14 -9.15 -17.14
CA LEU A 36 6.46 -8.49 -17.09
C LEU A 36 6.38 -7.00 -17.44
N LEU A 37 5.76 -6.67 -18.57
CA LEU A 37 5.65 -5.28 -19.05
C LEU A 37 4.84 -4.42 -18.07
N ARG A 38 3.71 -4.92 -17.57
CA ARG A 38 2.91 -4.23 -16.55
C ARG A 38 3.72 -3.92 -15.30
N ARG A 39 4.46 -4.91 -14.77
CA ARG A 39 5.30 -4.74 -13.58
C ARG A 39 6.45 -3.78 -13.81
N LEU A 40 7.10 -3.86 -14.97
CA LEU A 40 8.20 -2.96 -15.34
C LEU A 40 7.71 -1.51 -15.40
N ILE A 41 6.61 -1.26 -16.12
CA ILE A 41 6.01 0.08 -16.23
C ILE A 41 5.58 0.59 -14.86
N SER A 42 4.87 -0.24 -14.07
CA SER A 42 4.48 0.14 -12.70
C SER A 42 5.69 0.48 -11.83
N LYS A 43 6.81 -0.26 -11.94
CA LYS A 43 8.03 0.03 -11.19
C LYS A 43 8.65 1.37 -11.61
N CYS A 44 8.74 1.65 -12.91
CA CYS A 44 9.21 2.93 -13.42
C CYS A 44 8.34 4.09 -12.91
N LEU A 45 7.02 3.94 -12.97
CA LEU A 45 6.08 4.92 -12.43
C LEU A 45 6.25 5.10 -10.92
N SER A 46 6.37 4.01 -10.16
CA SER A 46 6.63 4.09 -8.71
C SER A 46 7.92 4.83 -8.38
N ILE A 47 8.99 4.62 -9.15
CA ILE A 47 10.26 5.35 -8.97
C ILE A 47 10.04 6.84 -9.25
N PHE A 48 9.36 7.17 -10.33
CA PHE A 48 9.08 8.54 -10.73
C PHE A 48 8.26 9.32 -9.67
N VAL A 49 7.20 8.71 -9.13
CA VAL A 49 6.34 9.39 -8.14
C VAL A 49 6.85 9.32 -6.70
N LYS A 50 7.88 8.51 -6.42
CA LYS A 50 8.32 8.21 -5.05
C LYS A 50 8.68 9.49 -4.26
N SER A 51 9.49 10.37 -4.84
CA SER A 51 9.95 11.59 -4.15
C SER A 51 8.79 12.48 -3.76
N ASP A 52 7.86 12.69 -4.69
CA ASP A 52 6.71 13.57 -4.51
C ASP A 52 5.73 12.99 -3.49
N ALA A 53 5.53 11.67 -3.53
CA ALA A 53 4.71 10.95 -2.56
C ALA A 53 5.29 11.08 -1.14
N ILE A 54 6.60 10.86 -0.97
CA ILE A 54 7.27 11.02 0.34
C ILE A 54 7.15 12.47 0.82
N HIS A 55 7.44 13.43 -0.05
CA HIS A 55 7.36 14.85 0.31
C HIS A 55 5.96 15.25 0.79
N LYS A 56 4.90 14.72 0.15
CA LYS A 56 3.51 15.06 0.49
C LYS A 56 2.94 14.26 1.66
N LEU A 57 3.38 13.01 1.86
CA LEU A 57 2.72 12.06 2.77
C LEU A 57 3.56 11.66 3.98
N SER A 58 4.87 11.95 3.98
CA SER A 58 5.75 11.61 5.10
C SER A 58 5.23 12.13 6.43
N ARG A 59 5.59 11.44 7.53
CA ARG A 59 5.11 11.64 8.91
C ARG A 59 3.68 11.14 9.19
N LEU A 60 2.80 11.11 8.19
CA LEU A 60 1.44 10.57 8.33
C LEU A 60 1.31 9.17 7.71
N GLN A 61 1.94 8.96 6.56
CA GLN A 61 2.05 7.66 5.90
C GLN A 61 3.44 7.07 6.19
N LEU A 62 3.49 6.07 7.05
CA LEU A 62 4.72 5.36 7.43
C LEU A 62 4.88 4.02 6.68
N GLY A 63 4.08 3.82 5.64
CA GLY A 63 4.06 2.61 4.82
C GLY A 63 5.03 2.67 3.64
N VAL A 64 4.53 2.27 2.47
CA VAL A 64 5.33 2.14 1.24
C VAL A 64 6.06 3.44 0.89
N GLY A 65 7.38 3.35 0.74
CA GLY A 65 8.21 4.45 0.28
C GLY A 65 8.89 5.24 1.39
N ASP A 66 8.42 5.13 2.63
CA ASP A 66 9.06 5.73 3.81
C ASP A 66 10.07 4.75 4.43
N SER A 67 11.25 5.25 4.79
CA SER A 67 12.28 4.43 5.42
C SER A 67 11.95 4.26 6.89
N ASP A 68 12.10 3.03 7.41
CA ASP A 68 11.96 2.70 8.83
C ASP A 68 10.58 3.03 9.44
N GLY A 69 9.54 3.20 8.62
CA GLY A 69 8.23 3.65 9.08
C GLY A 69 7.54 2.70 10.08
N ALA A 70 7.78 1.39 9.97
CA ALA A 70 7.29 0.40 10.92
C ALA A 70 7.95 0.52 12.31
N ASP A 71 9.23 0.88 12.35
CA ASP A 71 9.94 1.13 13.61
C ASP A 71 9.54 2.49 14.17
N ALA A 72 9.40 3.49 13.32
CA ALA A 72 8.97 4.84 13.69
C ALA A 72 7.60 4.84 14.39
N ILE A 73 6.60 4.11 13.86
CA ILE A 73 5.27 4.03 14.50
C ILE A 73 5.34 3.34 15.86
N THR A 74 6.15 2.29 15.96
CA THR A 74 6.33 1.54 17.21
C THR A 74 6.99 2.40 18.28
N HIS A 75 8.08 3.10 17.93
CA HIS A 75 8.76 4.02 18.83
C HIS A 75 7.88 5.20 19.25
N ALA A 76 7.15 5.82 18.32
CA ALA A 76 6.22 6.91 18.63
C ALA A 76 5.11 6.46 19.59
N SER A 77 4.52 5.28 19.35
CA SER A 77 3.50 4.71 20.23
C SER A 77 4.06 4.45 21.64
N ASN A 78 5.27 3.90 21.73
CA ASN A 78 5.93 3.63 23.02
C ASN A 78 6.26 4.92 23.78
N LEU A 79 6.65 5.99 23.07
CA LEU A 79 6.94 7.28 23.68
C LEU A 79 5.68 7.88 24.31
N ILE A 80 4.55 7.89 23.58
CA ILE A 80 3.25 8.36 24.11
C ILE A 80 2.79 7.47 25.27
N HIS A 81 2.97 6.16 25.16
CA HIS A 81 2.54 5.22 26.19
C HIS A 81 3.37 5.36 27.48
N SER A 82 4.67 5.65 27.37
CA SER A 82 5.57 5.84 28.52
C SER A 82 5.57 7.27 29.09
N ASP A 83 4.98 8.24 28.41
CA ASP A 83 4.90 9.63 28.87
C ASP A 83 4.08 9.77 30.15
N VAL A 84 4.74 10.08 31.27
CA VAL A 84 4.14 10.19 32.61
C VAL A 84 3.25 11.44 32.74
N SER A 85 3.41 12.43 31.85
CA SER A 85 2.57 13.65 31.85
C SER A 85 1.14 13.39 31.38
N ILE A 86 0.93 12.29 30.65
CA ILE A 86 -0.39 11.90 30.13
C ILE A 86 -1.02 10.89 31.10
N PRO A 87 -2.20 11.19 31.68
CA PRO A 87 -2.91 10.25 32.54
C PRO A 87 -3.20 8.94 31.81
N ILE A 88 -3.05 7.81 32.51
CA ILE A 88 -3.31 6.47 31.92
C ILE A 88 -4.74 6.37 31.37
N SER A 89 -5.72 6.98 32.06
CA SER A 89 -7.13 7.05 31.62
C SER A 89 -7.33 7.79 30.29
N SER A 90 -6.35 8.57 29.85
CA SER A 90 -6.37 9.35 28.62
C SER A 90 -5.51 8.72 27.51
N LYS A 91 -4.92 7.55 27.75
CA LYS A 91 -4.13 6.81 26.75
C LYS A 91 -4.99 5.72 26.11
N ALA A 92 -5.13 5.79 24.80
CA ALA A 92 -5.77 4.74 24.01
C ALA A 92 -5.14 4.66 22.62
N THR A 93 -5.09 3.46 22.05
CA THR A 93 -4.65 3.21 20.68
C THR A 93 -5.81 2.61 19.90
N LEU A 94 -6.14 3.22 18.76
CA LEU A 94 -7.15 2.71 17.84
C LEU A 94 -6.45 2.08 16.63
N GLN A 95 -6.69 0.80 16.41
CA GLN A 95 -6.26 0.11 15.19
C GLN A 95 -7.43 -0.02 14.23
N VAL A 96 -7.30 0.59 13.06
CA VAL A 96 -8.28 0.49 11.97
C VAL A 96 -7.64 -0.26 10.80
N ASN A 97 -8.43 -1.11 10.15
CA ASN A 97 -7.99 -1.82 8.95
C ASN A 97 -9.09 -1.79 7.89
N PHE A 98 -8.68 -1.69 6.62
CA PHE A 98 -9.59 -1.78 5.49
C PHE A 98 -9.80 -3.23 5.08
N SER A 99 -11.05 -3.63 4.90
CA SER A 99 -11.37 -4.93 4.30
C SER A 99 -11.14 -4.84 2.79
N ASN A 100 -10.33 -5.75 2.25
CA ASN A 100 -10.16 -5.93 0.80
C ASN A 100 -9.75 -4.62 0.06
N ALA A 101 -8.88 -3.83 0.70
CA ALA A 101 -8.55 -2.46 0.30
C ALA A 101 -8.22 -2.29 -1.19
N PHE A 102 -7.39 -3.17 -1.76
CA PHE A 102 -6.96 -3.06 -3.16
C PHE A 102 -8.07 -3.26 -4.19
N ASN A 103 -9.15 -3.97 -3.84
CA ASN A 103 -10.25 -4.27 -4.75
C ASN A 103 -11.43 -3.31 -4.60
N HIS A 104 -11.47 -2.52 -3.52
CA HIS A 104 -12.54 -1.55 -3.25
C HIS A 104 -12.17 -0.09 -3.52
N VAL A 105 -10.99 0.18 -4.09
CA VAL A 105 -10.64 1.54 -4.48
C VAL A 105 -11.44 1.95 -5.71
N ASP A 106 -12.15 3.08 -5.62
CA ASP A 106 -12.84 3.69 -6.76
C ASP A 106 -11.83 4.43 -7.65
N CYS A 107 -11.64 3.93 -8.87
CA CYS A 107 -10.75 4.54 -9.86
C CYS A 107 -11.20 5.94 -10.30
N ASN A 108 -12.47 6.32 -10.11
CA ASN A 108 -12.95 7.67 -10.40
C ASN A 108 -12.54 8.69 -9.33
N MET A 109 -12.15 8.21 -8.15
CA MET A 109 -11.72 9.03 -7.03
C MET A 109 -10.18 9.11 -6.91
N MET A 110 -9.44 8.42 -7.78
CA MET A 110 -7.99 8.56 -7.88
C MET A 110 -7.65 9.80 -8.73
N PHE A 111 -6.92 10.74 -8.12
CA PHE A 111 -6.48 12.02 -8.71
C PHE A 111 -5.50 11.87 -9.87
#